data_AF-A0A1E4LI46-F1
#
_entry.id   AF-A0A1E4LI46-F1
#
_cell.length_a   1.000
_cell.length_b   1.000
_cell.length_c   1.000
_cell.angle_alpha   90.00
_cell.angle_beta   90.00
_cell.angle_gamma   90.00
#
_symmetry.space_group_name_H-M   'P 1'
#
loop_
_entity.id
_entity.type
_entity.pdbx_description
1 polymer ?
#
loop_
_entity_poly.entity_id
_entity_poly.type
_entity_poly.pdbx_seq_one_letter_code
_entity_poly.pdbx_strand_id
1 'polypeptide(L)'
;MLVWAGAAAAARTVLAEEGAAHVALRAGADGAAAVLAWPGGTLTLATGARMAPRRWYRLWLAADPASGQVTLGQCALEDGVPAVAQAAAAGLELPAGGQPVLFAAEQFTAPLLHFTGKLEAPSILAGCYPDGPPADAPVLARWDFAVDIAGQALADTGPQLCHGRTVNMPTRAVVGAGWSGREHCWRHAPQDYAAIHFHDDDIDDCRWQPAFTFTVPDGLRSGAYALHLTCAGREDWLPLYVLPKRAGPSAPVVFLAATFTYQAYANHARGNADAEYLARVAAWGAYPNNPDQFPLYGTSTYNRHADGSGIGFSSRRRPILTMRPGFLTFNDPLGSGLRHYPADTHLLGWLEARGIAFDIVTDEDLDDEGVALLAPYRCVLTGSHPEYHTPGTLDALAAYTRQGGSLCYLGGNGFYWRIARDKTQPHMIELRRAEGGIRAWAAEPGEYYHQLDGGMGGLWRRRRPPQALAGVGFSGQGKFEGTHYRRLPASYSPEYAWIFRGIEGEILGNYGLSGGGAAGFELDRADPLLGTPDNTVILARSEDPPASFVTVPEELLSHLATVNGEPPAELMRGEIVHFATPSGGAVFAVGSITFCGSLWHDGAFQGPVSRLLENVVRRFAGLDQEPVA
;
A
#
# COMPACT_ATOMS: atom_id res chain seq x y z
N MET A 1 -30.86 -1.13 -11.12
CA MET A 1 -29.61 -1.16 -10.31
C MET A 1 -29.44 0.15 -9.57
N LEU A 2 -28.61 0.18 -8.52
CA LEU A 2 -28.22 1.39 -7.80
C LEU A 2 -26.82 1.84 -8.22
N VAL A 3 -26.65 3.15 -8.37
CA VAL A 3 -25.42 3.78 -8.85
C VAL A 3 -25.09 5.00 -8.00
N TRP A 4 -23.83 5.12 -7.62
CA TRP A 4 -23.25 6.29 -6.95
C TRP A 4 -22.02 6.72 -7.74
N ALA A 5 -22.01 7.94 -8.27
CA ALA A 5 -20.87 8.45 -9.03
C ALA A 5 -19.99 9.34 -8.13
N GLY A 6 -18.68 9.06 -8.07
CA GLY A 6 -17.77 9.79 -7.19
C GLY A 6 -17.43 11.21 -7.67
N ALA A 7 -17.35 11.42 -8.98
CA ALA A 7 -17.10 12.73 -9.60
C ALA A 7 -18.02 13.01 -10.80
N ALA A 8 -18.13 14.29 -11.16
CA ALA A 8 -18.84 14.70 -12.37
C ALA A 8 -17.99 14.37 -13.60
N ALA A 9 -18.34 13.30 -14.31
CA ALA A 9 -17.68 12.87 -15.53
C ALA A 9 -18.69 12.65 -16.67
N ALA A 10 -18.19 12.45 -17.89
CA ALA A 10 -19.01 11.97 -18.99
C ALA A 10 -19.66 10.62 -18.65
N ALA A 11 -20.75 10.27 -19.32
CA ALA A 11 -21.43 9.01 -19.07
C ALA A 11 -20.52 7.80 -19.36
N ARG A 12 -20.34 6.94 -18.35
CA ARG A 12 -19.56 5.70 -18.41
C ARG A 12 -20.44 4.49 -18.14
N THR A 13 -19.99 3.31 -18.55
CA THR A 13 -20.83 2.10 -18.55
C THR A 13 -20.95 1.51 -17.16
N VAL A 14 -22.18 1.40 -16.66
CA VAL A 14 -22.48 0.77 -15.37
C VAL A 14 -22.88 -0.70 -15.53
N LEU A 15 -23.51 -1.05 -16.66
CA LEU A 15 -23.90 -2.40 -17.02
C LEU A 15 -23.88 -2.54 -18.54
N ALA A 16 -23.32 -3.63 -19.06
CA ALA A 16 -23.43 -3.98 -20.47
C ALA A 16 -23.59 -5.48 -20.70
N GLU A 17 -24.31 -5.84 -21.76
CA GLU A 17 -24.34 -7.19 -22.33
C GLU A 17 -24.15 -7.07 -23.85
N GLU A 18 -23.29 -7.93 -24.39
CA GLU A 18 -22.88 -7.90 -25.81
C GLU A 18 -23.18 -9.21 -26.51
N GLY A 19 -23.37 -9.15 -27.82
CA GLY A 19 -23.70 -10.29 -28.66
C GLY A 19 -24.19 -9.83 -30.04
N ALA A 20 -25.07 -10.60 -30.67
CA ALA A 20 -25.76 -10.16 -31.89
C ALA A 20 -26.64 -8.93 -31.66
N ALA A 21 -27.19 -8.81 -30.44
CA ALA A 21 -27.74 -7.59 -29.88
C ALA A 21 -26.89 -7.13 -28.69
N HIS A 22 -26.81 -5.83 -28.49
CA HIS A 22 -26.01 -5.16 -27.48
C HIS A 22 -26.88 -4.19 -26.69
N VAL A 23 -26.68 -4.18 -25.37
CA VAL A 23 -27.29 -3.22 -24.45
C VAL A 23 -26.20 -2.69 -23.53
N ALA A 24 -26.07 -1.37 -23.44
CA ALA A 24 -25.24 -0.69 -22.46
C ALA A 24 -26.07 0.37 -21.72
N LEU A 25 -26.05 0.31 -20.39
CA LEU A 25 -26.55 1.34 -19.49
C LEU A 25 -25.35 2.14 -18.96
N ARG A 26 -25.46 3.46 -19.01
CA ARG A 26 -24.39 4.39 -18.65
C ARG A 26 -24.89 5.44 -17.66
N ALA A 27 -23.97 5.97 -16.86
CA ALA A 27 -24.23 7.02 -15.88
C ALA A 27 -23.12 8.07 -15.92
N GLY A 28 -23.49 9.35 -15.83
CA GLY A 28 -22.54 10.47 -15.76
C GLY A 28 -23.21 11.74 -15.26
N ALA A 29 -22.47 12.86 -15.30
CA ALA A 29 -22.92 14.16 -14.80
C ALA A 29 -24.22 14.62 -15.46
N ASP A 30 -24.40 14.37 -16.77
CA ASP A 30 -25.57 14.77 -17.55
C ASP A 30 -26.77 13.82 -17.40
N GLY A 31 -26.64 12.78 -16.58
CA GLY A 31 -27.67 11.79 -16.32
C GLY A 31 -27.32 10.39 -16.81
N ALA A 32 -28.33 9.53 -16.79
CA ALA A 32 -28.29 8.21 -17.36
C ALA A 32 -28.39 8.28 -18.89
N ALA A 33 -27.65 7.38 -19.54
CA ALA A 33 -27.73 7.14 -20.98
C ALA A 33 -27.83 5.65 -21.25
N ALA A 34 -28.40 5.27 -22.38
CA ALA A 34 -28.44 3.88 -22.84
C ALA A 34 -28.12 3.80 -24.32
N VAL A 35 -27.39 2.75 -24.69
CA VAL A 35 -27.12 2.37 -26.09
C VAL A 35 -27.65 0.97 -26.30
N LEU A 36 -28.49 0.80 -27.31
CA LEU A 36 -28.98 -0.50 -27.77
C LEU A 36 -28.59 -0.64 -29.24
N ALA A 37 -28.08 -1.80 -29.62
CA ALA A 37 -27.80 -2.14 -31.01
C ALA A 37 -28.28 -3.56 -31.30
N TRP A 38 -28.86 -3.78 -32.46
CA TRP A 38 -29.35 -5.09 -32.92
C TRP A 38 -29.19 -5.16 -34.45
N PRO A 39 -29.36 -6.33 -35.09
CA PRO A 39 -29.13 -6.46 -36.54
C PRO A 39 -29.96 -5.48 -37.39
N GLY A 40 -31.13 -5.07 -36.89
CA GLY A 40 -32.06 -4.15 -37.56
C GLY A 40 -31.85 -2.67 -37.25
N GLY A 41 -30.98 -2.28 -36.31
CA GLY A 41 -30.79 -0.87 -35.97
C GLY A 41 -30.04 -0.58 -34.68
N THR A 42 -29.94 0.72 -34.35
CA THR A 42 -29.34 1.22 -33.12
C THR A 42 -30.22 2.29 -32.50
N LEU A 43 -30.29 2.33 -31.17
CA LEU A 43 -30.99 3.36 -30.41
C LEU A 43 -30.06 3.92 -29.33
N THR A 44 -30.06 5.24 -29.17
CA THR A 44 -29.42 5.92 -28.04
C THR A 44 -30.45 6.76 -27.31
N LEU A 45 -30.48 6.65 -25.99
CA LEU A 45 -31.34 7.41 -25.09
C LEU A 45 -30.49 8.16 -24.06
N ALA A 46 -30.94 9.32 -23.64
CA ALA A 46 -30.38 10.05 -22.51
C ALA A 46 -31.51 10.76 -21.77
N THR A 47 -31.50 10.70 -20.44
CA THR A 47 -32.50 11.40 -19.60
C THR A 47 -32.29 12.91 -19.61
N GLY A 48 -31.05 13.37 -19.84
CA GLY A 48 -30.66 14.78 -19.76
C GLY A 48 -30.79 15.39 -18.35
N ALA A 49 -31.06 14.56 -17.34
CA ALA A 49 -31.29 14.98 -15.97
C ALA A 49 -30.01 14.82 -15.17
N ARG A 50 -29.45 15.95 -14.70
CA ARG A 50 -28.17 15.97 -13.99
C ARG A 50 -28.15 15.03 -12.78
N MET A 51 -27.10 14.21 -12.69
CA MET A 51 -26.80 13.43 -11.48
C MET A 51 -25.81 14.18 -10.60
N ALA A 52 -26.15 14.35 -9.33
CA ALA A 52 -25.25 14.94 -8.35
C ALA A 52 -24.16 13.93 -7.98
N PRO A 53 -22.89 14.35 -7.89
CA PRO A 53 -21.83 13.48 -7.40
C PRO A 53 -22.11 13.09 -5.95
N ARG A 54 -21.58 11.93 -5.56
CA ARG A 54 -21.67 11.37 -4.22
C ARG A 54 -23.08 11.14 -3.68
N ARG A 55 -24.06 10.90 -4.56
CA ARG A 55 -25.44 10.56 -4.20
C ARG A 55 -25.88 9.28 -4.90
N TRP A 56 -26.72 8.49 -4.22
CA TRP A 56 -27.27 7.26 -4.77
C TRP A 56 -28.46 7.52 -5.70
N TYR A 57 -28.43 6.87 -6.86
CA TYR A 57 -29.47 6.88 -7.87
C TYR A 57 -29.89 5.46 -8.22
N ARG A 58 -31.19 5.26 -8.45
CA ARG A 58 -31.72 4.09 -9.12
C ARG A 58 -31.75 4.34 -10.62
N LEU A 59 -31.12 3.46 -11.39
CA LEU A 59 -31.18 3.44 -12.86
C LEU A 59 -31.93 2.20 -13.35
N TRP A 60 -32.73 2.37 -14.41
CA TRP A 60 -33.42 1.28 -15.10
C TRP A 60 -33.50 1.54 -16.60
N LEU A 61 -33.47 0.45 -17.37
CA LEU A 61 -33.76 0.42 -18.80
C LEU A 61 -34.83 -0.65 -19.00
N ALA A 62 -36.01 -0.23 -19.46
CA ALA A 62 -37.13 -1.11 -19.79
C ALA A 62 -37.30 -1.15 -21.30
N ALA A 63 -37.36 -2.34 -21.87
CA ALA A 63 -37.45 -2.55 -23.30
C ALA A 63 -38.46 -3.66 -23.59
N ASP A 64 -39.42 -3.39 -24.47
CA ASP A 64 -40.41 -4.37 -24.93
C ASP A 64 -40.21 -4.65 -26.42
N PRO A 65 -39.61 -5.79 -26.79
CA PRO A 65 -39.43 -6.19 -28.19
C PRO A 65 -40.73 -6.29 -28.99
N ALA A 66 -41.86 -6.59 -28.34
CA ALA A 66 -43.14 -6.77 -29.03
C ALA A 66 -43.72 -5.45 -29.55
N SER A 67 -43.65 -4.39 -28.74
CA SER A 67 -44.07 -3.03 -29.14
C SER A 67 -42.94 -2.19 -29.73
N GLY A 68 -41.68 -2.57 -29.49
CA GLY A 68 -40.49 -1.76 -29.78
C GLY A 68 -40.30 -0.60 -28.80
N GLN A 69 -41.07 -0.50 -27.72
CA GLN A 69 -40.95 0.61 -26.78
C GLN A 69 -39.72 0.43 -25.87
N VAL A 70 -38.89 1.47 -25.78
CA VAL A 70 -37.72 1.53 -24.89
C VAL A 70 -37.82 2.75 -23.99
N THR A 71 -37.66 2.54 -22.68
CA THR A 71 -37.71 3.56 -21.64
C THR A 71 -36.47 3.49 -20.78
N LEU A 72 -35.70 4.58 -20.75
CA LEU A 72 -34.58 4.78 -19.83
C LEU A 72 -35.04 5.68 -18.69
N GLY A 73 -34.76 5.31 -17.46
CA GLY A 73 -35.07 6.16 -16.32
C GLY A 73 -34.00 6.19 -15.24
N GLN A 74 -34.02 7.30 -14.51
CA GLN A 74 -33.20 7.54 -13.33
C GLN A 74 -34.03 8.17 -12.22
N CYS A 75 -33.68 7.90 -10.96
CA CYS A 75 -34.28 8.57 -9.81
C CYS A 75 -33.28 8.62 -8.65
N ALA A 76 -33.08 9.78 -8.01
CA ALA A 76 -32.29 9.85 -6.78
C ALA A 76 -33.05 9.13 -5.65
N LEU A 77 -32.34 8.39 -4.79
CA LEU A 77 -33.01 7.62 -3.73
C LEU A 77 -33.64 8.50 -2.64
N GLU A 78 -33.00 9.63 -2.32
CA GLU A 78 -33.51 10.59 -1.35
C GLU A 78 -34.36 11.63 -2.09
N ASP A 79 -35.68 11.65 -1.95
CA ASP A 79 -36.56 12.72 -2.46
C ASP A 79 -36.43 13.04 -3.97
N GLY A 80 -36.02 12.07 -4.79
CA GLY A 80 -35.87 12.23 -6.23
C GLY A 80 -37.19 12.18 -7.00
N VAL A 81 -37.37 13.08 -7.97
CA VAL A 81 -38.39 12.91 -9.01
C VAL A 81 -37.79 12.08 -10.15
N PRO A 82 -38.45 11.00 -10.60
CA PRO A 82 -38.00 10.23 -11.76
C PRO A 82 -37.82 11.10 -13.00
N ALA A 83 -36.68 10.96 -13.68
CA ALA A 83 -36.45 11.49 -15.01
C ALA A 83 -36.38 10.33 -16.01
N VAL A 84 -37.13 10.45 -17.10
CA VAL A 84 -37.36 9.36 -18.04
C VAL A 84 -37.18 9.85 -19.48
N ALA A 85 -36.56 9.03 -20.32
CA ALA A 85 -36.48 9.20 -21.77
C ALA A 85 -37.05 7.98 -22.48
N GLN A 86 -37.86 8.20 -23.51
CA GLN A 86 -38.56 7.14 -24.24
C GLN A 86 -38.30 7.24 -25.74
N ALA A 87 -38.20 6.09 -26.41
CA ALA A 87 -38.16 6.01 -27.86
C ALA A 87 -38.78 4.69 -28.35
N ALA A 88 -39.07 4.64 -29.66
CA ALA A 88 -39.46 3.43 -30.36
C ALA A 88 -38.27 2.86 -31.14
N ALA A 89 -38.04 1.56 -31.02
CA ALA A 89 -37.02 0.78 -31.71
C ALA A 89 -37.72 -0.28 -32.56
N ALA A 90 -37.86 -0.02 -33.86
CA ALA A 90 -38.52 -0.95 -34.77
C ALA A 90 -37.70 -2.24 -34.93
N GLY A 91 -38.36 -3.40 -34.78
CA GLY A 91 -37.71 -4.71 -34.86
C GLY A 91 -36.66 -4.92 -33.78
N LEU A 92 -36.83 -4.32 -32.60
CA LEU A 92 -35.92 -4.43 -31.47
C LEU A 92 -35.65 -5.91 -31.13
N GLU A 93 -34.38 -6.27 -31.10
CA GLU A 93 -33.91 -7.53 -30.52
C GLU A 93 -33.08 -7.21 -29.28
N LEU A 94 -33.26 -8.01 -28.23
CA LEU A 94 -32.46 -7.94 -27.00
C LEU A 94 -31.44 -9.09 -26.99
N PRO A 95 -30.36 -8.97 -26.20
CA PRO A 95 -29.41 -10.06 -26.01
C PRO A 95 -30.12 -11.37 -25.63
N ALA A 96 -29.77 -12.46 -26.31
CA ALA A 96 -30.36 -13.77 -26.09
C ALA A 96 -29.75 -14.51 -24.88
N GLY A 97 -28.81 -13.87 -24.15
CA GLY A 97 -28.00 -14.50 -23.13
C GLY A 97 -26.85 -15.34 -23.69
N GLY A 98 -26.07 -15.94 -22.78
CA GLY A 98 -24.92 -16.80 -23.10
C GLY A 98 -23.60 -16.06 -23.33
N GLN A 99 -23.60 -14.72 -23.24
CA GLN A 99 -22.40 -13.90 -23.17
C GLN A 99 -22.25 -13.31 -21.76
N PRO A 100 -21.03 -12.91 -21.34
CA PRO A 100 -20.83 -12.25 -20.06
C PRO A 100 -21.60 -10.92 -19.98
N VAL A 101 -22.25 -10.70 -18.83
CA VAL A 101 -22.70 -9.37 -18.42
C VAL A 101 -21.54 -8.67 -17.72
N LEU A 102 -21.23 -7.45 -18.14
CA LEU A 102 -20.19 -6.61 -17.57
C LEU A 102 -20.79 -5.57 -16.63
N PHE A 103 -20.10 -5.31 -15.53
CA PHE A 103 -20.34 -4.17 -14.66
C PHE A 103 -19.16 -3.21 -14.74
N ALA A 104 -19.46 -1.92 -14.66
CA ALA A 104 -18.47 -0.84 -14.68
C ALA A 104 -17.58 -0.77 -15.95
N ALA A 105 -17.90 -1.48 -17.02
CA ALA A 105 -17.22 -1.41 -18.33
C ALA A 105 -18.12 -1.97 -19.44
N GLU A 106 -17.70 -1.80 -20.69
CA GLU A 106 -18.18 -2.55 -21.86
C GLU A 106 -16.99 -3.19 -22.60
N GLN A 107 -17.26 -4.10 -23.54
CA GLN A 107 -16.31 -4.85 -24.36
C GLN A 107 -15.49 -5.89 -23.60
N PHE A 108 -16.03 -7.10 -23.46
CA PHE A 108 -15.45 -8.14 -22.59
C PHE A 108 -13.98 -8.49 -22.93
N THR A 109 -13.63 -8.49 -24.21
CA THR A 109 -12.27 -8.84 -24.68
C THR A 109 -11.28 -7.68 -24.61
N ALA A 110 -11.77 -6.43 -24.59
CA ALA A 110 -10.97 -5.22 -24.50
C ALA A 110 -11.75 -4.14 -23.73
N PRO A 111 -11.86 -4.28 -22.39
CA PRO A 111 -12.74 -3.42 -21.60
C PRO A 111 -12.45 -1.93 -21.78
N LEU A 112 -13.51 -1.15 -21.97
CA LEU A 112 -13.46 0.29 -22.17
C LEU A 112 -14.69 1.00 -21.59
N LEU A 113 -14.66 2.34 -21.64
CA LEU A 113 -15.64 3.23 -20.99
C LEU A 113 -15.87 2.90 -19.51
N HIS A 114 -14.79 2.59 -18.80
CA HIS A 114 -14.81 2.26 -17.38
C HIS A 114 -15.55 3.31 -16.54
N PHE A 115 -16.38 2.83 -15.61
CA PHE A 115 -17.10 3.66 -14.67
C PHE A 115 -16.36 3.76 -13.34
N THR A 116 -16.19 5.00 -12.87
CA THR A 116 -15.60 5.30 -11.56
C THR A 116 -16.70 5.70 -10.58
N GLY A 117 -16.99 4.81 -9.63
CA GLY A 117 -18.06 4.97 -8.65
C GLY A 117 -18.54 3.63 -8.07
N LYS A 118 -19.60 3.66 -7.27
CA LYS A 118 -20.17 2.47 -6.63
C LYS A 118 -21.39 1.96 -7.38
N LEU A 119 -21.48 0.63 -7.48
CA LEU A 119 -22.65 -0.09 -7.97
C LEU A 119 -23.19 -0.99 -6.87
N GLU A 120 -24.51 -1.11 -6.80
CA GLU A 120 -25.20 -1.97 -5.85
C GLU A 120 -26.47 -2.56 -6.48
N ALA A 121 -26.80 -3.79 -6.07
CA ALA A 121 -28.00 -4.54 -6.49
C ALA A 121 -28.27 -4.50 -8.02
N PRO A 122 -27.29 -4.81 -8.89
CA PRO A 122 -27.58 -5.00 -10.30
C PRO A 122 -28.51 -6.20 -10.49
N SER A 123 -29.45 -6.06 -11.42
CA SER A 123 -30.42 -7.11 -11.72
C SER A 123 -30.97 -6.97 -13.13
N ILE A 124 -31.33 -8.10 -13.71
CA ILE A 124 -32.09 -8.25 -14.94
C ILE A 124 -33.42 -8.88 -14.57
N LEU A 125 -34.52 -8.23 -14.94
CA LEU A 125 -35.88 -8.60 -14.56
C LEU A 125 -36.64 -9.11 -15.79
N ALA A 126 -37.60 -10.00 -15.58
CA ALA A 126 -38.52 -10.39 -16.64
C ALA A 126 -39.66 -9.36 -16.74
N GLY A 127 -39.93 -8.88 -17.96
CA GLY A 127 -40.98 -7.89 -18.23
C GLY A 127 -40.44 -6.47 -18.50
N CYS A 128 -41.35 -5.55 -18.83
CA CYS A 128 -41.06 -4.16 -19.16
C CYS A 128 -41.70 -3.23 -18.13
N TYR A 129 -40.88 -2.48 -17.40
CA TYR A 129 -41.30 -1.62 -16.28
C TYR A 129 -40.89 -0.16 -16.53
N PRO A 130 -41.66 0.61 -17.31
CA PRO A 130 -41.27 1.97 -17.73
C PRO A 130 -41.17 2.96 -16.56
N ASP A 131 -42.02 2.79 -15.53
CA ASP A 131 -42.05 3.65 -14.33
C ASP A 131 -41.01 3.26 -13.27
N GLY A 132 -40.15 2.28 -13.58
CA GLY A 132 -39.15 1.73 -12.68
C GLY A 132 -39.52 0.35 -12.14
N PRO A 133 -38.53 -0.42 -11.64
CA PRO A 133 -38.73 -1.81 -11.27
C PRO A 133 -39.55 -1.94 -9.97
N PRO A 134 -40.67 -2.69 -9.97
CA PRO A 134 -41.41 -2.99 -8.75
C PRO A 134 -40.63 -3.97 -7.86
N ALA A 135 -40.92 -3.99 -6.56
CA ALA A 135 -40.19 -4.79 -5.58
C ALA A 135 -40.33 -6.31 -5.80
N ASP A 136 -41.47 -6.74 -6.32
CA ASP A 136 -41.87 -8.13 -6.58
C ASP A 136 -41.68 -8.57 -8.04
N ALA A 137 -40.99 -7.76 -8.86
CA ALA A 137 -40.68 -8.12 -10.25
C ALA A 137 -39.98 -9.49 -10.34
N PRO A 138 -40.43 -10.41 -11.22
CA PRO A 138 -39.74 -11.67 -11.44
C PRO A 138 -38.31 -11.42 -11.95
N VAL A 139 -37.35 -12.09 -11.33
CA VAL A 139 -35.92 -11.90 -11.58
C VAL A 139 -35.42 -12.94 -12.57
N LEU A 140 -34.64 -12.51 -13.56
CA LEU A 140 -33.83 -13.41 -14.39
C LEU A 140 -32.45 -13.62 -13.75
N ALA A 141 -31.79 -12.53 -13.36
CA ALA A 141 -30.52 -12.53 -12.62
C ALA A 141 -30.47 -11.35 -11.62
N ARG A 142 -29.86 -11.55 -10.46
CA ARG A 142 -29.64 -10.54 -9.41
C ARG A 142 -28.36 -10.83 -8.66
N TRP A 143 -27.35 -9.98 -8.83
CA TRP A 143 -26.10 -10.14 -8.10
C TRP A 143 -26.18 -9.44 -6.75
N ASP A 144 -26.04 -10.23 -5.68
CA ASP A 144 -25.95 -9.73 -4.31
C ASP A 144 -24.47 -9.54 -3.94
N PHE A 145 -24.03 -8.28 -3.96
CA PHE A 145 -22.66 -7.91 -3.62
C PHE A 145 -22.37 -7.96 -2.10
N ALA A 146 -23.36 -8.19 -1.24
CA ALA A 146 -23.13 -8.48 0.17
C ALA A 146 -22.66 -9.93 0.41
N VAL A 147 -22.79 -10.81 -0.59
CA VAL A 147 -22.28 -12.18 -0.53
C VAL A 147 -20.81 -12.20 -0.92
N ASP A 148 -20.00 -12.94 -0.16
CA ASP A 148 -18.57 -13.13 -0.39
C ASP A 148 -17.76 -11.81 -0.44
N ILE A 149 -18.05 -10.83 0.43
CA ILE A 149 -17.37 -9.51 0.44
C ILE A 149 -15.84 -9.63 0.47
N ALA A 150 -15.29 -10.62 1.17
CA ALA A 150 -13.84 -10.84 1.25
C ALA A 150 -13.24 -11.47 -0.02
N GLY A 151 -14.06 -12.15 -0.83
CA GLY A 151 -13.63 -12.81 -2.05
C GLY A 151 -13.92 -12.00 -3.31
N GLN A 152 -13.61 -12.62 -4.45
CA GLN A 152 -13.83 -12.04 -5.77
C GLN A 152 -15.09 -12.56 -6.46
N ALA A 153 -15.84 -13.49 -5.87
CA ALA A 153 -17.05 -14.01 -6.51
C ALA A 153 -18.19 -12.99 -6.43
N LEU A 154 -18.98 -12.92 -7.51
CA LEU A 154 -20.23 -12.17 -7.56
C LEU A 154 -21.38 -13.17 -7.60
N ALA A 155 -22.08 -13.33 -6.48
CA ALA A 155 -23.16 -14.30 -6.37
C ALA A 155 -24.44 -13.79 -7.05
N ASP A 156 -24.85 -14.42 -8.15
CA ASP A 156 -26.23 -14.33 -8.62
C ASP A 156 -27.16 -15.14 -7.69
N THR A 157 -28.14 -14.46 -7.11
CA THR A 157 -29.19 -15.01 -6.23
C THR A 157 -30.52 -15.22 -6.97
N GLY A 158 -30.54 -14.92 -8.27
CA GLY A 158 -31.64 -15.21 -9.18
C GLY A 158 -31.68 -16.68 -9.62
N PRO A 159 -32.73 -17.08 -10.35
CA PRO A 159 -32.95 -18.46 -10.76
C PRO A 159 -31.94 -18.98 -11.79
N GLN A 160 -31.26 -18.10 -12.53
CA GLN A 160 -30.29 -18.50 -13.56
C GLN A 160 -28.89 -18.79 -13.02
N LEU A 161 -28.56 -18.35 -11.80
CA LEU A 161 -27.25 -18.58 -11.17
C LEU A 161 -26.07 -18.13 -12.06
N CYS A 162 -26.22 -16.98 -12.72
CA CYS A 162 -25.22 -16.31 -13.55
C CYS A 162 -24.10 -15.71 -12.69
N HIS A 163 -23.42 -16.53 -11.88
CA HIS A 163 -22.33 -16.10 -11.02
C HIS A 163 -21.22 -15.43 -11.83
N GLY A 164 -20.62 -14.39 -11.26
CA GLY A 164 -19.53 -13.63 -11.86
C GLY A 164 -18.29 -13.61 -10.98
N ARG A 165 -17.30 -12.84 -11.42
CA ARG A 165 -16.12 -12.52 -10.63
C ARG A 165 -15.69 -11.09 -10.87
N THR A 166 -15.04 -10.48 -9.88
CA THR A 166 -14.37 -9.20 -10.07
C THR A 166 -13.08 -9.36 -10.89
N VAL A 167 -12.64 -8.27 -11.51
CA VAL A 167 -11.39 -8.15 -12.27
C VAL A 167 -10.74 -6.84 -11.85
N ASN A 168 -9.41 -6.82 -11.69
CA ASN A 168 -8.64 -5.65 -11.22
C ASN A 168 -8.86 -5.25 -9.74
N MET A 169 -9.49 -6.10 -8.94
CA MET A 169 -9.72 -5.85 -7.51
C MET A 169 -10.43 -4.51 -7.22
N PRO A 170 -11.67 -4.31 -7.69
CA PRO A 170 -12.47 -3.17 -7.25
C PRO A 170 -12.70 -3.26 -5.73
N THR A 171 -12.88 -2.11 -5.09
CA THR A 171 -12.95 -2.03 -3.63
C THR A 171 -14.33 -2.49 -3.14
N ARG A 172 -14.36 -3.60 -2.38
CA ARG A 172 -15.52 -4.08 -1.61
C ARG A 172 -15.38 -3.68 -0.14
N ALA A 173 -16.33 -4.09 0.70
CA ALA A 173 -16.46 -3.60 2.07
C ALA A 173 -16.52 -2.06 2.12
N VAL A 174 -17.30 -1.49 1.20
CA VAL A 174 -17.64 -0.06 1.10
C VAL A 174 -19.11 0.12 1.43
N VAL A 175 -19.48 1.28 1.96
CA VAL A 175 -20.87 1.51 2.39
C VAL A 175 -21.82 1.50 1.19
N GLY A 176 -22.93 0.79 1.34
CA GLY A 176 -24.04 0.75 0.39
C GLY A 176 -25.08 1.85 0.63
N ALA A 177 -26.12 1.86 -0.19
CA ALA A 177 -27.19 2.84 -0.17
C ALA A 177 -28.00 2.84 1.14
N GLY A 178 -28.09 1.69 1.82
CA GLY A 178 -28.82 1.52 3.07
C GLY A 178 -28.03 1.83 4.35
N TRP A 179 -26.72 2.12 4.25
CA TRP A 179 -25.87 2.25 5.44
C TRP A 179 -26.30 3.44 6.32
N SER A 180 -26.61 3.14 7.57
CA SER A 180 -27.16 4.11 8.54
C SER A 180 -26.14 4.71 9.50
N GLY A 181 -24.88 4.27 9.44
CA GLY A 181 -23.86 4.64 10.42
C GLY A 181 -23.85 3.82 11.72
N ARG A 182 -24.78 2.86 11.88
CA ARG A 182 -24.89 2.08 13.13
C ARG A 182 -23.79 1.03 13.32
N GLU A 183 -23.27 0.48 12.23
CA GLU A 183 -22.24 -0.56 12.25
C GLU A 183 -21.12 -0.22 11.26
N HIS A 184 -19.88 -0.26 11.73
CA HIS A 184 -18.67 0.08 10.96
C HIS A 184 -17.93 -1.16 10.45
N CYS A 185 -18.18 -2.33 11.05
CA CYS A 185 -17.59 -3.60 10.64
C CYS A 185 -18.54 -4.29 9.66
N TRP A 186 -18.14 -4.36 8.39
CA TRP A 186 -18.94 -4.98 7.32
C TRP A 186 -19.35 -6.43 7.63
N ARG A 187 -18.55 -7.17 8.40
CA ARG A 187 -18.88 -8.56 8.79
C ARG A 187 -20.09 -8.68 9.69
N HIS A 188 -20.41 -7.64 10.45
CA HIS A 188 -21.54 -7.63 11.37
C HIS A 188 -22.85 -7.22 10.69
N ALA A 189 -22.75 -6.41 9.62
CA ALA A 189 -23.90 -5.92 8.86
C ALA A 189 -23.61 -5.93 7.34
N PRO A 190 -23.38 -7.10 6.72
CA PRO A 190 -22.92 -7.18 5.33
C PRO A 190 -23.85 -6.52 4.31
N GLN A 191 -25.15 -6.49 4.61
CA GLN A 191 -26.17 -5.85 3.76
C GLN A 191 -26.01 -4.32 3.70
N ASP A 192 -25.43 -3.69 4.73
CA ASP A 192 -25.12 -2.26 4.69
C ASP A 192 -23.85 -1.96 3.86
N TYR A 193 -23.13 -3.01 3.43
CA TYR A 193 -21.89 -2.94 2.64
C TYR A 193 -22.04 -3.68 1.30
N ALA A 194 -23.26 -3.73 0.77
CA ALA A 194 -23.62 -4.39 -0.48
C ALA A 194 -23.19 -3.62 -1.75
N ALA A 195 -22.24 -2.70 -1.64
CA ALA A 195 -21.71 -1.94 -2.76
C ALA A 195 -20.30 -2.42 -3.13
N ILE A 196 -19.96 -2.26 -4.40
CA ILE A 196 -18.59 -2.38 -4.90
C ILE A 196 -18.22 -1.06 -5.55
N HIS A 197 -17.07 -0.49 -5.18
CA HIS A 197 -16.50 0.73 -5.75
C HIS A 197 -15.50 0.35 -6.85
N PHE A 198 -15.83 0.70 -8.09
CA PHE A 198 -15.00 0.47 -9.25
C PHE A 198 -14.25 1.75 -9.62
N HIS A 199 -13.01 1.61 -10.10
CA HIS A 199 -12.22 2.71 -10.66
C HIS A 199 -11.63 2.32 -12.01
N ASP A 200 -11.45 3.30 -12.87
CA ASP A 200 -10.90 3.14 -14.22
C ASP A 200 -9.38 2.91 -14.24
N ASP A 201 -8.71 3.10 -13.11
CA ASP A 201 -7.27 2.94 -12.88
C ASP A 201 -6.92 1.80 -11.90
N ASP A 202 -7.90 0.98 -11.49
CA ASP A 202 -7.68 -0.23 -10.71
C ASP A 202 -6.82 -1.24 -11.49
N ILE A 203 -5.81 -1.83 -10.82
CA ILE A 203 -4.93 -2.85 -11.41
C ILE A 203 -4.42 -3.85 -10.36
N ASP A 204 -4.80 -5.12 -10.52
CA ASP A 204 -4.29 -6.24 -9.71
C ASP A 204 -3.21 -7.04 -10.43
N ASP A 205 -3.25 -7.14 -11.76
CA ASP A 205 -2.35 -7.96 -12.56
C ASP A 205 -2.34 -7.45 -14.01
N CYS A 206 -1.16 -7.19 -14.59
CA CYS A 206 -1.03 -6.88 -16.01
C CYS A 206 -1.49 -8.03 -16.92
N ARG A 207 -1.55 -9.27 -16.39
CA ARG A 207 -1.95 -10.49 -17.10
C ARG A 207 -1.16 -10.76 -18.38
N TRP A 208 0.08 -10.30 -18.42
CA TRP A 208 0.99 -10.58 -19.52
C TRP A 208 1.36 -12.06 -19.55
N GLN A 209 1.57 -12.60 -20.75
CA GLN A 209 2.09 -13.95 -20.89
C GLN A 209 3.55 -13.99 -20.41
N PRO A 210 3.94 -14.96 -19.56
CA PRO A 210 5.33 -15.12 -19.15
C PRO A 210 6.24 -15.31 -20.37
N ALA A 211 7.28 -14.48 -20.49
CA ALA A 211 8.26 -14.60 -21.57
C ALA A 211 9.32 -15.68 -21.28
N PHE A 212 9.70 -15.87 -20.01
CA PHE A 212 10.61 -16.90 -19.54
C PHE A 212 10.37 -17.20 -18.06
N THR A 213 10.96 -18.29 -17.57
CA THR A 213 11.00 -18.66 -16.15
C THR A 213 12.44 -18.89 -15.71
N PHE A 214 12.78 -18.47 -14.49
CA PHE A 214 14.09 -18.70 -13.89
C PHE A 214 13.95 -19.63 -12.68
N THR A 215 14.63 -20.77 -12.71
CA THR A 215 14.74 -21.67 -11.56
C THR A 215 16.05 -21.37 -10.83
N VAL A 216 15.96 -21.01 -9.55
CA VAL A 216 17.12 -20.72 -8.70
C VAL A 216 18.03 -21.95 -8.61
N PRO A 217 19.31 -21.87 -9.03
CA PRO A 217 20.24 -22.98 -8.91
C PRO A 217 20.61 -23.30 -7.45
N ASP A 218 20.86 -24.57 -7.14
CA ASP A 218 21.23 -25.02 -5.79
C ASP A 218 22.45 -24.33 -5.19
N GLY A 219 23.39 -23.87 -6.02
CA GLY A 219 24.62 -23.19 -5.57
C GLY A 219 24.46 -21.70 -5.34
N LEU A 220 23.32 -21.10 -5.72
CA LEU A 220 23.12 -19.65 -5.61
C LEU A 220 22.87 -19.27 -4.15
N ARG A 221 23.65 -18.31 -3.65
CA ARG A 221 23.52 -17.82 -2.27
C ARG A 221 22.28 -16.93 -2.13
N SER A 222 21.75 -16.85 -0.90
CA SER A 222 20.76 -15.83 -0.59
C SER A 222 21.32 -14.44 -0.89
N GLY A 223 20.48 -13.52 -1.36
CA GLY A 223 20.91 -12.16 -1.67
C GLY A 223 19.94 -11.39 -2.56
N ALA A 224 20.31 -10.14 -2.83
CA ALA A 224 19.60 -9.26 -3.77
C ALA A 224 20.21 -9.43 -5.16
N TYR A 225 19.37 -9.78 -6.13
CA TYR A 225 19.75 -10.00 -7.52
C TYR A 225 18.87 -9.15 -8.44
N ALA A 226 19.28 -9.03 -9.70
CA ALA A 226 18.43 -8.44 -10.73
C ALA A 226 18.56 -9.23 -12.03
N LEU A 227 17.44 -9.38 -12.74
CA LEU A 227 17.44 -9.84 -14.12
C LEU A 227 17.71 -8.65 -15.03
N HIS A 228 18.88 -8.65 -15.69
CA HIS A 228 19.22 -7.65 -16.70
C HIS A 228 18.57 -8.03 -18.02
N LEU A 229 17.65 -7.19 -18.48
CA LEU A 229 16.98 -7.35 -19.76
C LEU A 229 17.60 -6.39 -20.76
N THR A 230 17.90 -6.87 -21.96
CA THR A 230 18.33 -6.03 -23.08
C THR A 230 17.45 -6.30 -24.29
N CYS A 231 16.96 -5.25 -24.94
CA CYS A 231 16.12 -5.36 -26.12
C CYS A 231 16.21 -4.08 -26.96
N ALA A 232 16.45 -4.21 -28.27
CA ALA A 232 16.47 -3.10 -29.23
C ALA A 232 17.30 -1.87 -28.78
N GLY A 233 18.49 -2.11 -28.21
CA GLY A 233 19.39 -1.05 -27.72
C GLY A 233 18.95 -0.38 -26.42
N ARG A 234 17.96 -0.94 -25.71
CA ARG A 234 17.50 -0.51 -24.38
C ARG A 234 17.79 -1.60 -23.35
N GLU A 235 17.82 -1.19 -22.09
CA GLU A 235 17.96 -2.10 -20.96
C GLU A 235 16.96 -1.80 -19.83
N ASP A 236 16.65 -2.82 -19.03
CA ASP A 236 15.92 -2.72 -17.78
C ASP A 236 16.47 -3.76 -16.79
N TRP A 237 16.28 -3.50 -15.50
CA TRP A 237 16.77 -4.35 -14.42
C TRP A 237 15.60 -4.71 -13.52
N LEU A 238 15.26 -6.00 -13.42
CA LEU A 238 14.16 -6.47 -12.59
C LEU A 238 14.72 -7.04 -11.28
N PRO A 239 14.61 -6.33 -10.15
CA PRO A 239 15.09 -6.85 -8.87
C PRO A 239 14.33 -8.08 -8.42
N LEU A 240 15.03 -8.98 -7.72
CA LEU A 240 14.45 -10.07 -6.97
C LEU A 240 15.34 -10.40 -5.76
N TYR A 241 14.73 -11.00 -4.75
CA TYR A 241 15.47 -11.62 -3.65
C TYR A 241 15.52 -13.12 -3.84
N VAL A 242 16.71 -13.69 -3.65
CA VAL A 242 16.90 -15.13 -3.52
C VAL A 242 16.95 -15.44 -2.04
N LEU A 243 15.99 -16.22 -1.57
CA LEU A 243 15.94 -16.66 -0.18
C LEU A 243 17.01 -17.70 0.13
N PRO A 244 17.37 -17.87 1.42
CA PRO A 244 18.21 -18.98 1.87
C PRO A 244 17.52 -20.32 1.60
N LYS A 245 18.32 -21.40 1.59
CA LYS A 245 17.76 -22.75 1.52
C LYS A 245 16.95 -23.04 2.77
N ARG A 246 15.78 -23.67 2.60
CA ARG A 246 14.94 -24.14 3.72
C ARG A 246 15.66 -25.10 4.66
N ALA A 247 16.59 -25.89 4.12
CA ALA A 247 17.46 -26.79 4.87
C ALA A 247 18.91 -26.51 4.50
N GLY A 248 19.74 -26.23 5.51
CA GLY A 248 21.15 -25.92 5.32
C GLY A 248 21.65 -24.95 6.39
N PRO A 249 22.94 -24.59 6.37
CA PRO A 249 23.46 -23.54 7.23
C PRO A 249 22.83 -22.19 6.84
N SER A 250 22.31 -21.48 7.83
CA SER A 250 21.97 -20.06 7.71
C SER A 250 23.15 -19.19 8.11
N ALA A 251 23.21 -17.97 7.58
CA ALA A 251 24.04 -16.92 8.15
C ALA A 251 23.55 -16.57 9.57
N PRO A 252 24.40 -16.02 10.45
CA PRO A 252 23.95 -15.56 11.76
C PRO A 252 23.11 -14.27 11.70
N VAL A 253 23.21 -13.52 10.59
CA VAL A 253 22.48 -12.28 10.33
C VAL A 253 21.47 -12.51 9.21
N VAL A 254 20.28 -11.92 9.33
CA VAL A 254 19.32 -11.84 8.24
C VAL A 254 18.86 -10.41 8.03
N PHE A 255 18.79 -9.98 6.77
CA PHE A 255 18.12 -8.76 6.38
C PHE A 255 16.65 -9.06 6.06
N LEU A 256 15.74 -8.40 6.76
CA LEU A 256 14.30 -8.44 6.49
C LEU A 256 13.97 -7.31 5.50
N ALA A 257 13.78 -7.67 4.24
CA ALA A 257 13.43 -6.74 3.18
C ALA A 257 11.99 -6.25 3.33
N ALA A 258 11.81 -4.92 3.31
CA ALA A 258 10.54 -4.24 3.53
C ALA A 258 9.62 -4.29 2.29
N THR A 259 9.34 -5.49 1.76
CA THR A 259 8.64 -5.68 0.48
C THR A 259 7.23 -5.12 0.49
N PHE A 260 6.56 -5.10 1.65
CA PHE A 260 5.25 -4.45 1.78
C PHE A 260 5.34 -2.94 1.66
N THR A 261 6.38 -2.31 2.22
CA THR A 261 6.64 -0.88 1.99
C THR A 261 6.92 -0.63 0.51
N TYR A 262 7.78 -1.43 -0.14
CA TYR A 262 8.10 -1.21 -1.55
C TYR A 262 6.85 -1.29 -2.43
N GLN A 263 5.94 -2.22 -2.11
CA GLN A 263 4.68 -2.40 -2.80
C GLN A 263 3.68 -1.27 -2.48
N ALA A 264 3.59 -0.79 -1.25
CA ALA A 264 2.73 0.34 -0.89
C ALA A 264 3.14 1.63 -1.62
N TYR A 265 4.45 1.84 -1.80
CA TYR A 265 5.03 2.94 -2.57
C TYR A 265 5.28 2.62 -4.06
N ALA A 266 4.78 1.49 -4.57
CA ALA A 266 5.00 1.09 -5.95
C ALA A 266 4.48 2.17 -6.91
N ASN A 267 5.36 2.68 -7.77
CA ASN A 267 5.05 3.74 -8.74
C ASN A 267 4.53 5.05 -8.11
N HIS A 268 5.18 5.55 -7.05
CA HIS A 268 4.78 6.78 -6.34
C HIS A 268 4.92 8.08 -7.18
N ALA A 269 3.95 8.36 -8.05
CA ALA A 269 3.93 9.46 -9.03
C ALA A 269 3.37 10.80 -8.48
N ARG A 270 4.08 11.42 -7.54
CA ARG A 270 3.66 12.68 -6.89
C ARG A 270 4.10 13.94 -7.66
N GLY A 271 4.36 13.83 -8.96
CA GLY A 271 4.86 14.94 -9.79
C GLY A 271 6.30 15.33 -9.43
N ASN A 272 7.12 14.36 -9.05
CA ASN A 272 8.50 14.59 -8.63
C ASN A 272 9.48 14.62 -9.83
N ALA A 273 9.06 14.18 -11.02
CA ALA A 273 9.90 14.13 -12.22
C ALA A 273 9.94 15.46 -13.00
N ASP A 274 10.31 16.54 -12.33
CA ASP A 274 10.47 17.86 -12.97
C ASP A 274 11.75 17.95 -13.83
N ALA A 275 11.98 19.13 -14.41
CA ALA A 275 13.12 19.36 -15.31
C ALA A 275 14.48 19.19 -14.61
N GLU A 276 14.60 19.58 -13.33
CA GLU A 276 15.85 19.46 -12.59
C GLU A 276 16.14 18.00 -12.22
N TYR A 277 15.10 17.27 -11.81
CA TYR A 277 15.17 15.83 -11.60
C TYR A 277 15.65 15.09 -12.86
N LEU A 278 15.02 15.36 -14.01
CA LEU A 278 15.37 14.71 -15.28
C LEU A 278 16.80 15.06 -15.72
N ALA A 279 17.24 16.30 -15.49
CA ALA A 279 18.62 16.71 -15.75
C ALA A 279 19.61 15.90 -14.89
N ARG A 280 19.30 15.66 -13.61
CA ARG A 280 20.12 14.81 -12.74
C ARG A 280 20.15 13.37 -13.20
N VAL A 281 18.99 12.80 -13.54
CA VAL A 281 18.89 11.43 -14.06
C VAL A 281 19.82 11.23 -15.27
N ALA A 282 19.77 12.17 -16.22
CA ALA A 282 20.66 12.15 -17.38
C ALA A 282 22.14 12.32 -17.01
N ALA A 283 22.47 13.26 -16.12
CA ALA A 283 23.85 13.54 -15.72
C ALA A 283 24.51 12.37 -14.99
N TRP A 284 23.75 11.59 -14.22
CA TRP A 284 24.26 10.48 -13.42
C TRP A 284 24.15 9.12 -14.11
N GLY A 285 23.47 9.05 -15.26
CA GLY A 285 23.12 7.76 -15.88
C GLY A 285 22.20 6.93 -14.97
N ALA A 286 21.33 7.59 -14.21
CA ALA A 286 20.36 6.94 -13.34
C ALA A 286 19.24 6.29 -14.16
N TYR A 287 18.36 5.51 -13.51
CA TYR A 287 17.28 4.83 -14.22
C TYR A 287 16.35 5.85 -14.93
N PRO A 288 16.14 5.74 -16.25
CA PRO A 288 15.58 6.84 -17.04
C PRO A 288 14.05 6.91 -17.07
N ASN A 289 13.34 5.88 -16.59
CA ASN A 289 11.88 5.84 -16.68
C ASN A 289 11.23 6.20 -15.34
N ASN A 290 10.25 7.09 -15.36
CA ASN A 290 9.54 7.52 -14.16
C ASN A 290 8.02 7.28 -14.26
N PRO A 291 7.34 6.87 -13.17
CA PRO A 291 5.87 6.75 -13.12
C PRO A 291 5.10 7.98 -13.61
N ASP A 292 5.60 9.21 -13.41
CA ASP A 292 4.97 10.44 -13.92
C ASP A 292 4.88 10.45 -15.46
N GLN A 293 5.79 9.76 -16.16
CA GLN A 293 5.83 9.63 -17.63
C GLN A 293 5.14 8.35 -18.13
N PHE A 294 4.96 7.35 -17.27
CA PHE A 294 4.40 6.04 -17.60
C PHE A 294 3.26 5.66 -16.63
N PRO A 295 2.14 6.42 -16.62
CA PRO A 295 1.06 6.22 -15.65
C PRO A 295 0.28 4.90 -15.84
N LEU A 296 0.44 4.24 -16.99
CA LEU A 296 -0.29 3.02 -17.36
C LEU A 296 -0.05 1.82 -16.42
N TYR A 297 1.02 1.87 -15.62
CA TYR A 297 1.34 0.82 -14.63
C TYR A 297 0.67 1.06 -13.26
N GLY A 298 -0.28 1.99 -13.19
CA GLY A 298 -0.93 2.42 -11.96
C GLY A 298 0.03 3.15 -11.02
N THR A 299 -0.52 3.76 -9.98
CA THR A 299 0.28 4.51 -9.00
C THR A 299 0.23 3.86 -7.60
N SER A 300 0.85 4.50 -6.61
CA SER A 300 0.99 3.98 -5.25
C SER A 300 -0.23 4.23 -4.35
N THR A 301 -0.27 3.60 -3.17
CA THR A 301 -1.32 3.81 -2.14
C THR A 301 -1.27 5.20 -1.46
N TYR A 302 -0.47 6.12 -1.99
CA TYR A 302 -0.40 7.52 -1.56
C TYR A 302 -1.10 8.48 -2.54
N ASN A 303 -1.70 7.94 -3.59
CA ASN A 303 -2.47 8.70 -4.56
C ASN A 303 -3.97 8.46 -4.39
N ARG A 304 -4.74 9.17 -5.20
CA ARG A 304 -6.18 9.08 -5.27
C ARG A 304 -6.58 8.61 -6.65
N HIS A 305 -7.69 7.89 -6.73
CA HIS A 305 -8.41 7.64 -7.97
C HIS A 305 -8.97 8.94 -8.54
N ALA A 306 -9.44 8.91 -9.78
CA ALA A 306 -10.00 10.08 -10.46
C ALA A 306 -11.19 10.74 -9.73
N ASP A 307 -11.92 10.00 -8.90
CA ASP A 307 -13.02 10.51 -8.09
C ASP A 307 -12.61 11.06 -6.72
N GLY A 308 -11.31 11.08 -6.43
CA GLY A 308 -10.75 11.58 -5.18
C GLY A 308 -10.72 10.58 -4.02
N SER A 309 -11.28 9.39 -4.19
CA SER A 309 -11.11 8.29 -3.23
C SER A 309 -9.65 7.81 -3.20
N GLY A 310 -9.23 7.24 -2.08
CA GLY A 310 -7.86 6.80 -1.88
C GLY A 310 -7.55 5.47 -2.55
N ILE A 311 -6.37 5.34 -3.16
CA ILE A 311 -5.90 4.05 -3.68
C ILE A 311 -5.56 3.13 -2.51
N GLY A 312 -6.45 2.18 -2.22
CA GLY A 312 -6.34 1.25 -1.10
C GLY A 312 -5.57 -0.03 -1.43
N PHE A 313 -5.46 -0.40 -2.71
CA PHE A 313 -4.79 -1.63 -3.14
C PHE A 313 -3.47 -1.34 -3.86
N SER A 314 -2.53 -2.28 -3.74
CA SER A 314 -1.35 -2.31 -4.61
C SER A 314 -1.00 -3.74 -4.93
N SER A 315 -0.53 -3.96 -6.16
CA SER A 315 -0.06 -5.25 -6.67
C SER A 315 1.42 -5.23 -6.99
N ARG A 316 2.07 -6.39 -6.83
CA ARG A 316 3.41 -6.66 -7.40
C ARG A 316 3.41 -7.27 -8.81
N ARG A 317 2.25 -7.65 -9.37
CA ARG A 317 2.12 -8.21 -10.74
C ARG A 317 1.95 -7.11 -11.80
N ARG A 318 2.80 -6.09 -11.69
CA ARG A 318 2.89 -4.94 -12.60
C ARG A 318 4.32 -4.42 -12.58
N PRO A 319 4.79 -3.72 -13.63
CA PRO A 319 6.08 -3.04 -13.57
C PRO A 319 6.14 -2.00 -12.45
N ILE A 320 6.99 -2.23 -11.43
CA ILE A 320 7.24 -1.28 -10.33
C ILE A 320 8.51 -0.47 -10.62
N LEU A 321 8.38 0.66 -11.32
CA LEU A 321 9.50 1.47 -11.81
C LEU A 321 10.38 2.00 -10.67
N THR A 322 9.77 2.29 -9.52
CA THR A 322 10.44 2.80 -8.32
C THR A 322 11.38 1.80 -7.64
N MET A 323 11.35 0.52 -8.04
CA MET A 323 12.26 -0.50 -7.51
C MET A 323 13.51 -0.71 -8.36
N ARG A 324 13.67 -0.03 -9.51
CA ARG A 324 14.86 -0.23 -10.34
C ARG A 324 16.13 0.24 -9.63
N PRO A 325 17.27 -0.48 -9.74
CA PRO A 325 18.56 0.04 -9.30
C PRO A 325 18.82 1.41 -9.93
N GLY A 326 19.29 2.35 -9.12
CA GLY A 326 19.53 3.72 -9.59
C GLY A 326 18.27 4.57 -9.81
N PHE A 327 17.07 4.10 -9.44
CA PHE A 327 15.88 4.97 -9.43
C PHE A 327 16.01 6.05 -8.34
N LEU A 328 16.02 7.32 -8.76
CA LEU A 328 16.00 8.46 -7.85
C LEU A 328 14.55 8.78 -7.47
N THR A 329 14.26 8.96 -6.18
CA THR A 329 12.91 9.38 -5.72
C THR A 329 12.81 10.88 -5.54
N PHE A 330 13.88 11.52 -5.09
CA PHE A 330 13.97 12.96 -4.86
C PHE A 330 15.20 13.55 -5.55
N ASN A 331 15.08 14.81 -5.96
CA ASN A 331 16.21 15.62 -6.41
C ASN A 331 16.99 16.20 -5.20
N ASP A 332 17.47 15.33 -4.31
CA ASP A 332 18.11 15.70 -3.03
C ASP A 332 19.39 16.53 -3.23
N PRO A 333 19.49 17.79 -2.79
CA PRO A 333 20.69 18.60 -2.98
C PRO A 333 21.90 18.13 -2.16
N LEU A 334 21.69 17.31 -1.13
CA LEU A 334 22.73 16.87 -0.18
C LEU A 334 23.00 15.36 -0.25
N GLY A 335 22.45 14.67 -1.25
CA GLY A 335 22.56 13.21 -1.30
C GLY A 335 22.05 12.59 -2.59
N SER A 336 21.88 11.28 -2.53
CA SER A 336 21.46 10.41 -3.63
C SER A 336 19.97 10.56 -3.98
N GLY A 337 19.12 10.93 -3.01
CA GLY A 337 17.67 10.96 -3.21
C GLY A 337 17.00 9.58 -3.34
N LEU A 338 17.72 8.51 -2.95
CA LEU A 338 17.20 7.14 -2.94
C LEU A 338 16.22 6.92 -1.78
N ARG A 339 15.18 6.12 -2.00
CA ARG A 339 14.17 5.68 -1.02
C ARG A 339 13.83 4.21 -1.23
N HIS A 340 13.30 3.55 -0.21
CA HIS A 340 12.78 2.16 -0.30
C HIS A 340 13.84 1.17 -0.81
N TYR A 341 13.51 0.31 -1.78
CA TYR A 341 14.43 -0.69 -2.32
C TYR A 341 15.81 -0.12 -2.70
N PRO A 342 15.94 0.96 -3.50
CA PRO A 342 17.25 1.57 -3.76
C PRO A 342 18.00 2.04 -2.50
N ALA A 343 17.32 2.60 -1.49
CA ALA A 343 17.96 3.07 -0.26
C ALA A 343 18.50 1.91 0.59
N ASP A 344 17.79 0.78 0.63
CA ASP A 344 18.22 -0.41 1.35
C ASP A 344 19.51 -1.02 0.77
N THR A 345 19.85 -0.71 -0.48
CA THR A 345 21.13 -1.13 -1.06
C THR A 345 22.35 -0.50 -0.37
N HIS A 346 22.20 0.62 0.35
CA HIS A 346 23.26 1.15 1.20
C HIS A 346 23.66 0.16 2.31
N LEU A 347 22.66 -0.47 2.95
CA LEU A 347 22.89 -1.47 4.00
C LEU A 347 23.45 -2.77 3.42
N LEU A 348 22.90 -3.24 2.30
CA LEU A 348 23.37 -4.46 1.64
C LEU A 348 24.83 -4.32 1.16
N GLY A 349 25.15 -3.19 0.53
CA GLY A 349 26.53 -2.87 0.13
C GLY A 349 27.47 -2.77 1.34
N TRP A 350 27.00 -2.22 2.45
CA TRP A 350 27.77 -2.15 3.70
C TRP A 350 28.06 -3.54 4.29
N LEU A 351 27.06 -4.44 4.35
CA LEU A 351 27.23 -5.81 4.86
C LEU A 351 28.32 -6.57 4.07
N GLU A 352 28.25 -6.50 2.74
CA GLU A 352 29.26 -7.09 1.85
C GLU A 352 30.64 -6.47 2.08
N ALA A 353 30.74 -5.14 2.12
CA ALA A 353 32.02 -4.44 2.32
C ALA A 353 32.66 -4.70 3.70
N ARG A 354 31.86 -4.97 4.74
CA ARG A 354 32.33 -5.34 6.08
C ARG A 354 32.58 -6.84 6.24
N GLY A 355 32.32 -7.65 5.21
CA GLY A 355 32.48 -9.10 5.26
C GLY A 355 31.60 -9.76 6.33
N ILE A 356 30.39 -9.22 6.53
CA ILE A 356 29.41 -9.79 7.44
C ILE A 356 28.56 -10.75 6.61
N ALA A 357 28.57 -12.05 6.94
CA ALA A 357 27.71 -13.02 6.26
C ALA A 357 26.24 -12.78 6.65
N PHE A 358 25.35 -12.70 5.67
CA PHE A 358 23.93 -12.49 5.87
C PHE A 358 23.09 -13.27 4.85
N ASP A 359 21.86 -13.60 5.23
CA ASP A 359 20.79 -14.04 4.34
C ASP A 359 19.76 -12.91 4.16
N ILE A 360 18.86 -13.05 3.18
CA ILE A 360 17.72 -12.14 2.97
C ILE A 360 16.41 -12.92 3.04
N VAL A 361 15.45 -12.38 3.78
CA VAL A 361 14.03 -12.80 3.76
C VAL A 361 13.14 -11.59 3.52
N THR A 362 11.87 -11.80 3.16
CA THR A 362 10.91 -10.71 2.91
C THR A 362 9.81 -10.67 3.96
N ASP A 363 9.12 -9.53 4.09
CA ASP A 363 7.92 -9.44 4.92
C ASP A 363 6.81 -10.41 4.47
N GLU A 364 6.75 -10.72 3.17
CA GLU A 364 5.80 -11.71 2.64
C GLU A 364 6.10 -13.12 3.17
N ASP A 365 7.36 -13.55 3.10
CA ASP A 365 7.76 -14.85 3.64
C ASP A 365 7.57 -14.90 5.16
N LEU A 366 7.84 -13.78 5.85
CA LEU A 366 7.63 -13.66 7.29
C LEU A 366 6.15 -13.75 7.68
N ASP A 367 5.25 -13.16 6.89
CA ASP A 367 3.80 -13.28 7.09
C ASP A 367 3.32 -14.72 6.88
N ASP A 368 3.90 -15.42 5.90
CA ASP A 368 3.48 -16.78 5.53
C ASP A 368 4.05 -17.86 6.47
N GLU A 369 5.30 -17.74 6.89
CA GLU A 369 6.04 -18.74 7.67
C GLU A 369 6.15 -18.39 9.17
N GLY A 370 5.89 -17.13 9.54
CA GLY A 370 5.92 -16.67 10.93
C GLY A 370 7.31 -16.72 11.57
N VAL A 371 7.35 -16.81 12.90
CA VAL A 371 8.62 -16.79 13.67
C VAL A 371 9.59 -17.92 13.29
N ALA A 372 9.08 -19.03 12.74
CA ALA A 372 9.92 -20.14 12.31
C ALA A 372 10.94 -19.73 11.23
N LEU A 373 10.60 -18.74 10.39
CA LEU A 373 11.51 -18.17 9.41
C LEU A 373 12.72 -17.48 10.06
N LEU A 374 12.51 -16.85 11.22
CA LEU A 374 13.55 -16.08 11.92
C LEU A 374 14.35 -16.90 12.93
N ALA A 375 13.83 -18.04 13.36
CA ALA A 375 14.43 -18.90 14.39
C ALA A 375 15.91 -19.29 14.14
N PRO A 376 16.39 -19.49 12.89
CA PRO A 376 17.79 -19.82 12.64
C PRO A 376 18.77 -18.65 12.83
N TYR A 377 18.28 -17.42 12.94
CA TYR A 377 19.10 -16.22 12.95
C TYR A 377 19.31 -15.68 14.35
N ARG A 378 20.51 -15.16 14.61
CA ARG A 378 20.83 -14.50 15.88
C ARG A 378 20.51 -13.01 15.83
N CYS A 379 20.61 -12.41 14.64
CA CYS A 379 20.41 -10.99 14.43
C CYS A 379 19.54 -10.75 13.19
N VAL A 380 18.44 -10.03 13.38
CA VAL A 380 17.56 -9.55 12.30
C VAL A 380 17.82 -8.07 12.10
N LEU A 381 18.05 -7.64 10.86
CA LEU A 381 18.19 -6.24 10.47
C LEU A 381 16.98 -5.81 9.65
N THR A 382 16.35 -4.70 10.01
CA THR A 382 15.40 -4.03 9.10
C THR A 382 16.14 -3.18 8.07
N GLY A 383 15.44 -2.78 7.01
CA GLY A 383 15.87 -1.69 6.13
C GLY A 383 15.66 -0.31 6.73
N SER A 384 15.80 0.70 5.86
CA SER A 384 15.70 2.11 6.20
C SER A 384 14.26 2.57 6.45
N HIS A 385 13.25 1.81 6.04
CA HIS A 385 11.83 2.20 6.18
C HIS A 385 10.84 1.01 6.17
N PRO A 386 10.76 0.21 7.24
CA PRO A 386 9.80 -0.89 7.38
C PRO A 386 8.41 -0.39 7.84
N GLU A 387 7.76 0.51 7.09
CA GLU A 387 6.53 1.21 7.50
C GLU A 387 5.28 0.30 7.58
N TYR A 388 5.19 -0.73 6.73
CA TYR A 388 3.96 -1.48 6.48
C TYR A 388 4.01 -2.91 6.97
N HIS A 389 3.09 -3.29 7.86
CA HIS A 389 3.08 -4.63 8.46
C HIS A 389 1.67 -5.22 8.60
N THR A 390 1.60 -6.54 8.48
CA THR A 390 0.43 -7.37 8.79
C THR A 390 0.38 -7.75 10.27
N PRO A 391 -0.73 -8.33 10.76
CA PRO A 391 -0.75 -8.94 12.08
C PRO A 391 0.36 -9.98 12.29
N GLY A 392 0.54 -10.88 11.31
CA GLY A 392 1.48 -12.01 11.36
C GLY A 392 2.94 -11.59 11.43
N THR A 393 3.37 -10.60 10.64
CA THR A 393 4.75 -10.09 10.67
C THR A 393 5.11 -9.48 12.03
N LEU A 394 4.22 -8.69 12.64
CA LEU A 394 4.44 -8.15 13.98
C LEU A 394 4.46 -9.25 15.05
N ASP A 395 3.59 -10.25 14.96
CA ASP A 395 3.60 -11.38 15.89
C ASP A 395 4.90 -12.19 15.78
N ALA A 396 5.40 -12.40 14.57
CA ALA A 396 6.65 -13.09 14.31
C ALA A 396 7.86 -12.33 14.89
N LEU A 397 7.95 -11.02 14.65
CA LEU A 397 9.03 -10.19 15.19
C LEU A 397 8.99 -10.10 16.72
N ALA A 398 7.80 -9.93 17.30
CA ALA A 398 7.65 -9.87 18.74
C ALA A 398 7.90 -11.23 19.42
N ALA A 399 7.59 -12.34 18.74
CA ALA A 399 7.95 -13.67 19.22
C ALA A 399 9.45 -13.92 19.11
N TYR A 400 10.09 -13.53 18.01
CA TYR A 400 11.53 -13.65 17.80
C TYR A 400 12.33 -12.95 18.90
N THR A 401 12.01 -11.70 19.23
CA THR A 401 12.70 -10.97 20.30
C THR A 401 12.46 -11.58 21.68
N ARG A 402 11.24 -12.08 21.95
CA ARG A 402 10.89 -12.80 23.19
C ARG A 402 11.52 -14.18 23.32
N GLN A 403 12.07 -14.74 22.25
CA GLN A 403 12.74 -16.04 22.22
C GLN A 403 14.27 -15.92 22.22
N GLY A 404 14.80 -14.74 22.54
CA GLY A 404 16.24 -14.50 22.63
C GLY A 404 16.88 -14.01 21.33
N GLY A 405 16.10 -13.76 20.28
CA GLY A 405 16.57 -13.15 19.06
C GLY A 405 16.93 -11.67 19.25
N SER A 406 17.96 -11.20 18.56
CA SER A 406 18.33 -9.78 18.57
C SER A 406 17.86 -9.03 17.32
N LEU A 407 17.28 -7.84 17.48
CA LEU A 407 16.73 -7.03 16.40
C LEU A 407 17.47 -5.70 16.29
N CYS A 408 17.91 -5.35 15.08
CA CYS A 408 18.38 -4.03 14.72
C CYS A 408 17.32 -3.33 13.86
N TYR A 409 16.65 -2.33 14.43
CA TYR A 409 15.74 -1.45 13.71
C TYR A 409 16.50 -0.23 13.17
N LEU A 410 16.78 -0.25 11.86
CA LEU A 410 17.72 0.66 11.19
C LEU A 410 17.04 1.77 10.36
N GLY A 411 15.75 1.98 10.59
CA GLY A 411 14.93 2.96 9.87
C GLY A 411 14.23 3.96 10.78
N GLY A 412 13.31 4.71 10.17
CA GLY A 412 12.32 5.58 10.82
C GLY A 412 10.92 5.24 10.30
N ASN A 413 9.90 5.62 11.07
CA ASN A 413 8.49 5.34 10.81
C ASN A 413 8.20 3.86 10.50
N GLY A 414 8.86 2.98 11.24
CA GLY A 414 8.69 1.54 11.15
C GLY A 414 7.41 1.10 11.87
N PHE A 415 6.82 0.00 11.38
CA PHE A 415 5.68 -0.64 12.02
C PHE A 415 4.47 0.30 12.18
N TYR A 416 4.25 1.20 11.23
CA TYR A 416 3.29 2.30 11.35
C TYR A 416 1.89 1.94 10.87
N TRP A 417 1.77 1.52 9.61
CA TRP A 417 0.50 1.18 8.98
C TRP A 417 0.19 -0.30 9.05
N ARG A 418 -1.05 -0.61 9.45
CA ARG A 418 -1.61 -1.96 9.27
C ARG A 418 -2.03 -2.14 7.82
N ILE A 419 -1.58 -3.24 7.24
CA ILE A 419 -2.09 -3.76 5.96
C ILE A 419 -2.76 -5.11 6.15
N ALA A 420 -3.61 -5.46 5.20
CA ALA A 420 -4.20 -6.78 5.07
C ALA A 420 -3.64 -7.51 3.83
N ARG A 421 -3.61 -8.83 3.93
CA ARG A 421 -3.22 -9.77 2.89
C ARG A 421 -4.19 -10.94 2.86
N ASP A 422 -4.29 -11.55 1.70
CA ASP A 422 -5.03 -12.79 1.49
C ASP A 422 -4.11 -13.79 0.77
N LYS A 423 -3.97 -14.99 1.35
CA LYS A 423 -3.13 -16.06 0.80
C LYS A 423 -3.63 -16.59 -0.55
N THR A 424 -4.91 -16.41 -0.88
CA THR A 424 -5.43 -16.75 -2.21
C THR A 424 -5.02 -15.72 -3.27
N GLN A 425 -4.62 -14.52 -2.84
CA GLN A 425 -4.22 -13.40 -3.68
C GLN A 425 -2.90 -12.79 -3.17
N PRO A 426 -1.81 -13.59 -3.08
CA PRO A 426 -0.61 -13.21 -2.33
C PRO A 426 0.11 -12.00 -2.93
N HIS A 427 -0.17 -11.68 -4.20
CA HIS A 427 0.39 -10.54 -4.93
C HIS A 427 -0.20 -9.19 -4.51
N MET A 428 -1.27 -9.17 -3.72
CA MET A 428 -2.00 -7.97 -3.32
C MET A 428 -1.72 -7.60 -1.87
N ILE A 429 -1.72 -6.30 -1.60
CA ILE A 429 -1.87 -5.74 -0.24
C ILE A 429 -3.03 -4.75 -0.23
N GLU A 430 -3.69 -4.62 0.92
CA GLU A 430 -4.74 -3.63 1.16
C GLU A 430 -4.36 -2.70 2.32
N LEU A 431 -4.54 -1.40 2.10
CA LEU A 431 -4.33 -0.33 3.07
C LEU A 431 -5.62 0.51 3.19
N ARG A 432 -6.04 0.75 4.42
CA ARG A 432 -7.12 1.70 4.74
C ARG A 432 -6.60 2.68 5.77
N ARG A 433 -6.51 3.95 5.38
CA ARG A 433 -5.99 5.05 6.22
C ARG A 433 -7.08 5.58 7.18
N ALA A 434 -7.49 4.69 8.08
CA ALA A 434 -8.50 4.95 9.10
C ALA A 434 -7.94 5.77 10.27
N GLU A 435 -8.83 6.43 11.01
CA GLU A 435 -8.57 7.16 12.26
C GLU A 435 -7.69 8.41 12.12
N GLY A 436 -6.37 8.25 12.05
CA GLY A 436 -5.39 9.34 12.14
C GLY A 436 -4.08 9.01 11.43
N GLY A 437 -3.02 9.76 11.74
CA GLY A 437 -1.71 9.60 11.12
C GLY A 437 -1.39 10.62 10.04
N ILE A 438 -0.15 10.59 9.53
CA ILE A 438 0.25 11.29 8.31
C ILE A 438 -0.42 10.61 7.11
N ARG A 439 -1.55 11.16 6.67
CA ARG A 439 -2.42 10.55 5.67
C ARG A 439 -2.37 11.30 4.33
N ALA A 440 -2.06 10.58 3.26
CA ALA A 440 -2.18 11.10 1.89
C ALA A 440 -3.66 11.23 1.45
N TRP A 441 -4.52 10.40 2.03
CA TRP A 441 -5.98 10.39 1.88
C TRP A 441 -6.58 9.73 3.13
N ALA A 442 -7.84 10.05 3.44
CA ALA A 442 -8.56 9.44 4.57
C ALA A 442 -9.59 8.44 4.02
N ALA A 443 -9.67 7.27 4.64
CA ALA A 443 -10.76 6.33 4.35
C ALA A 443 -12.10 7.00 4.71
N GLU A 444 -13.16 6.69 3.95
CA GLU A 444 -14.50 7.21 4.21
C GLU A 444 -15.08 6.62 5.51
N PRO A 445 -15.98 7.33 6.20
CA PRO A 445 -16.70 6.78 7.35
C PRO A 445 -17.39 5.45 7.00
N GLY A 446 -17.30 4.46 7.91
CA GLY A 446 -17.79 3.10 7.70
C GLY A 446 -16.80 2.19 6.96
N GLU A 447 -15.85 2.73 6.20
CA GLU A 447 -14.99 1.94 5.30
C GLU A 447 -13.61 1.66 5.89
N TYR A 448 -13.52 1.48 7.22
CA TYR A 448 -12.23 1.31 7.91
C TYR A 448 -11.74 -0.13 7.97
N TYR A 449 -12.64 -1.10 7.78
CA TYR A 449 -12.32 -2.52 7.87
C TYR A 449 -11.91 -3.04 6.50
N HIS A 450 -10.72 -3.65 6.44
CA HIS A 450 -10.15 -4.26 5.25
C HIS A 450 -11.09 -5.31 4.66
N GLN A 451 -11.14 -5.43 3.34
CA GLN A 451 -11.86 -6.51 2.67
C GLN A 451 -11.09 -7.83 2.77
N LEU A 452 -9.76 -7.80 2.65
CA LEU A 452 -8.94 -9.01 2.48
C LEU A 452 -8.87 -9.88 3.74
N ASP A 453 -8.87 -9.27 4.94
CA ASP A 453 -8.85 -10.01 6.20
C ASP A 453 -9.98 -9.60 7.17
N GLY A 454 -10.82 -8.63 6.78
CA GLY A 454 -11.87 -8.08 7.61
C GLY A 454 -11.38 -7.32 8.85
N GLY A 455 -10.08 -7.19 9.09
CA GLY A 455 -9.54 -6.46 10.22
C GLY A 455 -9.69 -4.95 10.06
N MET A 456 -9.82 -4.22 11.16
CA MET A 456 -9.83 -2.76 11.10
C MET A 456 -8.44 -2.27 10.66
N GLY A 457 -8.38 -1.36 9.68
CA GLY A 457 -7.17 -0.72 9.20
C GLY A 457 -6.62 0.31 10.18
N GLY A 458 -5.92 1.32 9.66
CA GLY A 458 -5.34 2.41 10.44
C GLY A 458 -3.95 2.10 11.01
N LEU A 459 -3.62 2.79 12.10
CA LEU A 459 -2.29 2.77 12.71
C LEU A 459 -2.11 1.58 13.65
N TRP A 460 -0.92 0.98 13.64
CA TRP A 460 -0.54 0.00 14.66
C TRP A 460 -0.51 0.59 16.06
N ARG A 461 -0.13 1.86 16.22
CA ARG A 461 -0.14 2.57 17.51
C ARG A 461 -1.47 2.53 18.25
N ARG A 462 -2.60 2.42 17.55
CA ARG A 462 -3.93 2.29 18.18
C ARG A 462 -4.19 0.88 18.74
N ARG A 463 -3.23 -0.04 18.59
CA ARG A 463 -3.31 -1.45 18.97
C ARG A 463 -2.03 -1.91 19.67
N ARG A 464 -0.94 -2.02 18.90
CA ARG A 464 0.40 -2.50 19.25
C ARG A 464 1.41 -1.45 18.80
N PRO A 465 1.74 -0.45 19.63
CA PRO A 465 2.67 0.62 19.24
C PRO A 465 4.07 0.09 18.88
N PRO A 466 4.76 0.70 17.90
CA PRO A 466 6.12 0.34 17.53
C PRO A 466 7.11 0.33 18.71
N GLN A 467 6.91 1.23 19.68
CA GLN A 467 7.72 1.34 20.90
C GLN A 467 7.79 0.03 21.69
N ALA A 468 6.72 -0.75 21.72
CA ALA A 468 6.69 -2.03 22.43
C ALA A 468 7.55 -3.12 21.77
N LEU A 469 7.88 -2.98 20.48
CA LEU A 469 8.73 -3.91 19.74
C LEU A 469 10.16 -3.37 19.59
N ALA A 470 10.29 -2.11 19.15
CA ALA A 470 11.55 -1.51 18.73
C ALA A 470 12.12 -0.51 19.74
N GLY A 471 11.41 -0.20 20.84
CA GLY A 471 11.80 0.80 21.83
C GLY A 471 11.58 2.25 21.40
N VAL A 472 11.35 2.49 20.11
CA VAL A 472 11.02 3.80 19.53
C VAL A 472 9.86 3.70 18.56
N GLY A 473 9.20 4.82 18.27
CA GLY A 473 8.21 4.92 17.21
C GLY A 473 8.01 6.36 16.71
N PHE A 474 7.37 6.48 15.55
CA PHE A 474 7.26 7.70 14.77
C PHE A 474 6.73 8.91 15.54
N SER A 475 7.44 10.03 15.44
CA SER A 475 7.16 11.24 16.21
C SER A 475 7.28 12.56 15.44
N GLY A 476 8.13 12.60 14.42
CA GLY A 476 8.35 13.81 13.63
C GLY A 476 8.76 13.52 12.20
N GLN A 477 8.37 14.39 11.27
CA GLN A 477 8.69 14.29 9.86
C GLN A 477 8.95 15.68 9.27
N GLY A 478 9.84 15.76 8.28
CA GLY A 478 10.07 16.94 7.47
C GLY A 478 10.23 16.63 5.99
N LYS A 479 10.82 17.57 5.24
CA LYS A 479 11.30 17.29 3.88
C LYS A 479 12.44 16.26 3.93
N PHE A 480 12.90 15.81 2.76
CA PHE A 480 14.03 14.89 2.64
C PHE A 480 15.36 15.57 3.00
N GLU A 481 15.52 15.85 4.29
CA GLU A 481 16.60 16.59 4.93
C GLU A 481 16.99 15.81 6.20
N GLY A 482 18.28 15.86 6.54
CA GLY A 482 18.83 15.19 7.72
C GLY A 482 19.76 16.09 8.51
N THR A 483 19.93 15.71 9.77
CA THR A 483 20.87 16.25 10.76
C THR A 483 21.69 15.09 11.34
N HIS A 484 22.32 15.27 12.49
CA HIS A 484 23.14 14.29 13.19
C HIS A 484 22.51 13.83 14.50
N TYR A 485 23.10 12.79 15.09
CA TYR A 485 22.89 12.46 16.51
C TYR A 485 24.02 12.99 17.37
N ARG A 486 23.69 13.37 18.61
CA ARG A 486 24.65 13.60 19.68
C ARG A 486 24.55 12.51 20.73
N ARG A 487 25.70 11.97 21.12
CA ARG A 487 25.84 10.99 22.20
C ARG A 487 25.35 11.57 23.54
N LEU A 488 24.57 10.79 24.28
CA LEU A 488 24.09 11.12 25.63
C LEU A 488 25.02 10.54 26.70
N PRO A 489 24.98 11.02 27.96
CA PRO A 489 25.83 10.54 29.05
C PRO A 489 25.85 9.01 29.23
N ALA A 490 24.70 8.34 29.02
CA ALA A 490 24.60 6.89 29.11
C ALA A 490 25.51 6.14 28.11
N SER A 491 25.80 6.72 26.93
CA SER A 491 26.69 6.13 25.93
C SER A 491 28.16 6.05 26.34
N TYR A 492 28.54 6.66 27.46
CA TYR A 492 29.89 6.64 28.01
C TYR A 492 30.02 5.69 29.21
N SER A 493 28.94 5.00 29.59
CA SER A 493 29.02 4.01 30.67
C SER A 493 29.83 2.78 30.23
N PRO A 494 30.52 2.09 31.15
CA PRO A 494 31.24 0.86 30.83
C PRO A 494 30.36 -0.22 30.20
N GLU A 495 29.08 -0.26 30.57
CA GLU A 495 28.08 -1.22 30.07
C GLU A 495 27.85 -1.10 28.55
N TYR A 496 27.85 0.14 28.02
CA TYR A 496 27.59 0.41 26.60
C TYR A 496 28.85 0.76 25.80
N ALA A 497 30.03 0.76 26.43
CA ALA A 497 31.30 1.11 25.79
C ALA A 497 31.60 0.26 24.54
N TRP A 498 31.14 -1.01 24.52
CA TRP A 498 31.32 -1.91 23.38
C TRP A 498 30.61 -1.41 22.11
N ILE A 499 29.47 -0.72 22.24
CA ILE A 499 28.70 -0.14 21.12
C ILE A 499 29.52 0.97 20.44
N PHE A 500 30.22 1.78 21.24
CA PHE A 500 30.96 2.96 20.78
C PHE A 500 32.46 2.71 20.59
N ARG A 501 32.89 1.44 20.56
CA ARG A 501 34.30 1.07 20.37
C ARG A 501 34.83 1.65 19.05
N GLY A 502 35.93 2.40 19.13
CA GLY A 502 36.53 3.08 17.98
C GLY A 502 35.77 4.34 17.54
N ILE A 503 34.92 4.91 18.40
CA ILE A 503 34.21 6.18 18.18
C ILE A 503 34.59 7.16 19.29
N GLU A 504 35.45 8.12 18.95
CA GLU A 504 35.94 9.14 19.89
C GLU A 504 35.03 10.38 19.94
N GLY A 505 34.38 10.72 18.82
CA GLY A 505 33.54 11.91 18.70
C GLY A 505 32.18 11.80 19.41
N GLU A 506 31.60 12.95 19.73
CA GLU A 506 30.26 13.09 20.29
C GLU A 506 29.15 13.09 19.22
N ILE A 507 29.50 13.54 18.02
CA ILE A 507 28.59 13.68 16.87
C ILE A 507 28.64 12.44 16.01
N LEU A 508 27.47 11.93 15.64
CA LEU A 508 27.31 10.76 14.78
C LEU A 508 26.51 11.14 13.54
N GLY A 509 27.15 11.05 12.38
CA GLY A 509 26.47 11.12 11.09
C GLY A 509 25.97 12.51 10.69
N ASN A 510 26.78 13.56 10.88
CA ASN A 510 26.56 14.88 10.24
C ASN A 510 26.95 14.88 8.74
N TYR A 511 26.74 13.74 8.09
CA TYR A 511 27.03 13.44 6.69
C TYR A 511 26.13 12.29 6.26
N GLY A 512 25.92 12.10 4.96
CA GLY A 512 25.28 10.91 4.43
C GLY A 512 24.71 11.12 3.03
N LEU A 513 24.44 10.00 2.34
CA LEU A 513 23.86 9.99 1.00
C LEU A 513 22.33 10.19 1.00
N SER A 514 21.71 10.45 2.14
CA SER A 514 20.27 10.66 2.28
C SER A 514 20.02 11.91 3.13
N GLY A 515 19.59 13.00 2.50
CA GLY A 515 19.27 14.25 3.20
C GLY A 515 20.47 14.96 3.86
N GLY A 516 21.70 14.48 3.65
CA GLY A 516 22.93 15.06 4.20
C GLY A 516 23.28 14.67 5.65
N GLY A 517 22.51 13.80 6.32
CA GLY A 517 22.76 13.42 7.71
C GLY A 517 22.02 12.16 8.16
N ALA A 518 22.46 11.55 9.26
CA ALA A 518 21.97 10.25 9.75
C ALA A 518 20.60 10.31 10.45
N ALA A 519 20.16 11.48 10.89
CA ALA A 519 18.86 11.68 11.55
C ALA A 519 17.95 12.55 10.68
N GLY A 520 16.99 11.98 9.96
CA GLY A 520 16.29 12.76 8.97
C GLY A 520 15.12 12.10 8.29
N PHE A 521 14.43 12.92 7.51
CA PHE A 521 13.15 12.70 6.85
C PHE A 521 12.02 12.31 7.81
N GLU A 522 12.13 11.19 8.51
CA GLU A 522 11.17 10.70 9.51
C GLU A 522 11.94 10.18 10.73
N LEU A 523 11.49 10.59 11.92
CA LEU A 523 12.18 10.41 13.19
C LEU A 523 11.29 9.67 14.19
N ASP A 524 11.91 8.73 14.92
CA ASP A 524 11.25 7.95 15.95
C ASP A 524 11.91 8.18 17.31
N ARG A 525 11.09 8.18 18.36
CA ARG A 525 11.54 8.36 19.75
C ARG A 525 10.99 7.29 20.69
N ALA A 526 11.66 7.13 21.83
CA ALA A 526 11.16 6.39 22.97
C ALA A 526 9.99 7.14 23.63
N ASP A 527 8.99 6.39 24.06
CA ASP A 527 7.86 6.87 24.85
C ASP A 527 7.33 5.73 25.77
N PRO A 528 7.49 5.84 27.10
CA PRO A 528 6.99 4.84 28.04
C PRO A 528 5.46 4.67 28.01
N LEU A 529 4.68 5.72 27.69
CA LEU A 529 3.22 5.61 27.60
C LEU A 529 2.78 4.75 26.41
N LEU A 530 3.66 4.54 25.43
CA LEU A 530 3.44 3.70 24.26
C LEU A 530 4.11 2.31 24.40
N GLY A 531 4.66 2.00 25.58
CA GLY A 531 5.21 0.68 25.87
C GLY A 531 6.69 0.50 25.57
N THR A 532 7.47 1.60 25.50
CA THR A 532 8.94 1.47 25.53
C THR A 532 9.36 0.69 26.78
N PRO A 533 10.17 -0.37 26.67
CA PRO A 533 10.58 -1.17 27.84
C PRO A 533 11.33 -0.35 28.89
N ASP A 534 11.07 -0.60 30.18
CA ASP A 534 11.64 0.16 31.30
C ASP A 534 13.18 0.15 31.35
N ASN A 535 13.81 -0.91 30.85
CA ASN A 535 15.27 -1.04 30.77
C ASN A 535 15.87 -0.45 29.49
N THR A 536 15.11 0.35 28.74
CA THR A 536 15.60 1.03 27.55
C THR A 536 16.53 2.18 27.91
N VAL A 537 17.71 2.18 27.29
CA VAL A 537 18.68 3.26 27.40
C VAL A 537 18.74 4.04 26.10
N ILE A 538 18.54 5.35 26.19
CA ILE A 538 18.73 6.27 25.08
C ILE A 538 20.22 6.65 25.03
N LEU A 539 20.91 6.18 24.00
CA LEU A 539 22.35 6.31 23.84
C LEU A 539 22.73 7.59 23.10
N ALA A 540 21.93 8.00 22.12
CA ALA A 540 22.12 9.24 21.38
C ALA A 540 20.77 9.81 20.94
N ARG A 541 20.72 11.12 20.73
CA ARG A 541 19.52 11.85 20.32
C ARG A 541 19.85 12.82 19.20
N SER A 542 18.98 12.95 18.21
CA SER A 542 19.15 13.96 17.18
C SER A 542 18.82 15.35 17.73
N GLU A 543 19.53 16.36 17.26
CA GLU A 543 19.32 17.75 17.63
C GLU A 543 19.24 18.63 16.37
N ASP A 544 18.79 19.87 16.54
CA ASP A 544 18.66 20.85 15.47
C ASP A 544 17.86 20.33 14.25
N PRO A 545 16.62 19.81 14.45
CA PRO A 545 15.81 19.36 13.33
C PRO A 545 15.62 20.51 12.32
N PRO A 546 15.73 20.26 11.00
CA PRO A 546 15.48 21.27 9.99
C PRO A 546 14.12 21.94 10.16
N ALA A 547 14.00 23.20 9.75
CA ALA A 547 12.79 24.00 9.92
C ALA A 547 11.54 23.44 9.23
N SER A 548 11.70 22.46 8.32
CA SER A 548 10.59 21.77 7.66
C SER A 548 9.89 20.74 8.55
N PHE A 549 10.49 20.37 9.68
CA PHE A 549 10.00 19.29 10.53
C PHE A 549 8.76 19.71 11.34
N VAL A 550 7.85 18.77 11.48
CA VAL A 550 6.63 18.90 12.27
C VAL A 550 6.41 17.64 13.12
N THR A 551 5.75 17.82 14.26
CA THR A 551 5.23 16.72 15.07
C THR A 551 4.09 16.03 14.34
N VAL A 552 4.05 14.69 14.38
CA VAL A 552 3.03 13.90 13.68
C VAL A 552 1.65 14.01 14.35
N PRO A 553 0.54 13.95 13.59
CA PRO A 553 -0.80 14.21 14.12
C PRO A 553 -1.24 13.33 15.29
N GLU A 554 -0.80 12.07 15.33
CA GLU A 554 -1.13 11.09 16.37
C GLU A 554 -0.44 11.35 17.71
N GLU A 555 0.54 12.26 17.76
CA GLU A 555 1.09 12.79 19.01
C GLU A 555 0.28 13.93 19.58
N LEU A 556 -0.56 14.58 18.77
CA LEU A 556 -1.26 15.81 19.14
C LEU A 556 -2.67 15.51 19.65
N LEU A 557 -2.99 16.04 20.83
CA LEU A 557 -4.37 16.15 21.32
C LEU A 557 -5.04 17.45 20.84
N SER A 558 -4.24 18.51 20.70
CA SER A 558 -4.63 19.80 20.15
C SER A 558 -3.42 20.46 19.47
N HIS A 559 -3.58 21.68 18.96
CA HIS A 559 -2.48 22.45 18.39
C HIS A 559 -1.36 22.82 19.40
N LEU A 560 -1.58 22.63 20.71
CA LEU A 560 -0.60 22.92 21.77
C LEU A 560 -0.24 21.70 22.63
N ALA A 561 -1.20 20.80 22.84
CA ALA A 561 -1.06 19.68 23.76
C ALA A 561 -0.72 18.39 23.03
N THR A 562 0.25 17.66 23.56
CA THR A 562 0.62 16.32 23.10
C THR A 562 0.03 15.24 24.02
N VAL A 563 -0.01 13.99 23.54
CA VAL A 563 -0.49 12.84 24.31
C VAL A 563 0.38 12.59 25.55
N ASN A 564 1.70 12.78 25.43
CA ASN A 564 2.64 12.50 26.52
C ASN A 564 2.97 13.71 27.41
N GLY A 565 2.52 14.90 27.03
CA GLY A 565 2.70 16.14 27.79
C GLY A 565 3.99 16.91 27.48
N GLU A 566 4.92 16.35 26.69
CA GLU A 566 6.08 17.11 26.19
C GLU A 566 5.62 18.17 25.17
N PRO A 567 6.28 19.33 25.06
CA PRO A 567 5.99 20.29 24.01
C PRO A 567 6.14 19.67 22.61
N PRO A 568 5.28 19.99 21.62
CA PRO A 568 5.37 19.43 20.27
C PRO A 568 6.77 19.55 19.65
N ALA A 569 7.43 20.70 19.85
CA ALA A 569 8.77 20.95 19.33
C ALA A 569 9.84 19.97 19.88
N GLU A 570 9.66 19.46 21.10
CA GLU A 570 10.60 18.51 21.70
C GLU A 570 10.42 17.09 21.12
N LEU A 571 9.27 16.78 20.52
CA LEU A 571 8.99 15.46 19.94
C LEU A 571 9.66 15.21 18.59
N MET A 572 10.18 16.25 17.94
CA MET A 572 10.80 16.20 16.61
C MET A 572 12.27 15.75 16.70
N ARG A 573 12.48 14.52 17.17
CA ARG A 573 13.81 13.93 17.41
C ARG A 573 13.82 12.44 17.08
N GLY A 574 14.94 11.98 16.55
CA GLY A 574 15.30 10.57 16.45
C GLY A 574 16.12 10.15 17.66
N GLU A 575 15.92 8.93 18.15
CA GLU A 575 16.67 8.40 19.30
C GLU A 575 17.32 7.06 18.97
N ILE A 576 18.63 6.97 19.23
CA ILE A 576 19.34 5.69 19.21
C ILE A 576 19.16 5.05 20.58
N VAL A 577 18.49 3.91 20.64
CA VAL A 577 18.20 3.20 21.88
C VAL A 577 18.70 1.76 21.88
N HIS A 578 18.89 1.22 23.09
CA HIS A 578 19.21 -0.18 23.31
C HIS A 578 18.44 -0.72 24.53
N PHE A 579 17.93 -1.95 24.44
CA PHE A 579 17.45 -2.71 25.60
C PHE A 579 17.68 -4.21 25.44
N ALA A 580 17.93 -4.89 26.56
CA ALA A 580 17.98 -6.34 26.62
C ALA A 580 16.57 -6.93 26.86
N THR A 581 16.31 -8.08 26.27
CA THR A 581 15.10 -8.87 26.53
C THR A 581 15.35 -9.85 27.68
N PRO A 582 14.33 -10.22 28.48
CA PRO A 582 14.49 -11.23 29.54
C PRO A 582 15.01 -12.59 29.06
N SER A 583 14.82 -12.91 27.78
CA SER A 583 15.25 -14.14 27.12
C SER A 583 16.70 -14.14 26.62
N GLY A 584 17.47 -13.06 26.86
CA GLY A 584 18.88 -12.97 26.48
C GLY A 584 19.16 -12.40 25.08
N GLY A 585 18.11 -12.07 24.32
CA GLY A 585 18.21 -11.25 23.09
C GLY A 585 18.26 -9.76 23.41
N ALA A 586 18.44 -8.91 22.41
CA ALA A 586 18.46 -7.46 22.59
C ALA A 586 17.90 -6.71 21.38
N VAL A 587 17.46 -5.47 21.59
CA VAL A 587 17.01 -4.58 20.52
C VAL A 587 17.91 -3.36 20.48
N PHE A 588 18.36 -3.00 19.27
CA PHE A 588 19.03 -1.76 18.96
C PHE A 588 18.20 -1.02 17.90
N ALA A 589 17.86 0.24 18.14
CA ALA A 589 17.05 1.02 17.21
C ALA A 589 17.69 2.39 16.98
N VAL A 590 17.59 2.90 15.75
CA VAL A 590 18.17 4.19 15.36
C VAL A 590 17.14 5.30 15.22
N GLY A 591 15.91 4.97 14.84
CA GLY A 591 14.80 5.91 14.73
C GLY A 591 14.97 7.02 13.69
N SER A 592 15.53 6.68 12.52
CA SER A 592 15.69 7.59 11.39
C SER A 592 15.77 6.85 10.07
N ILE A 593 15.08 7.38 9.05
CA ILE A 593 15.14 6.84 7.68
C ILE A 593 16.50 7.06 7.03
N THR A 594 17.17 8.16 7.33
CA THR A 594 18.41 8.53 6.62
C THR A 594 19.65 7.86 7.20
N PHE A 595 19.54 7.11 8.31
CA PHE A 595 20.66 6.49 9.02
C PHE A 595 21.55 5.62 8.11
N CYS A 596 20.94 4.73 7.32
CA CYS A 596 21.68 3.83 6.43
C CYS A 596 22.44 4.58 5.32
N GLY A 597 21.94 5.75 4.89
CA GLY A 597 22.65 6.62 3.94
C GLY A 597 23.96 7.18 4.49
N SER A 598 24.12 7.22 5.82
CA SER A 598 25.33 7.65 6.52
C SER A 598 26.31 6.52 6.83
N LEU A 599 26.06 5.30 6.35
CA LEU A 599 27.07 4.23 6.40
C LEU A 599 28.23 4.48 5.43
N TRP A 600 27.99 5.30 4.40
CA TRP A 600 28.99 5.73 3.43
C TRP A 600 29.57 7.10 3.82
N HIS A 601 30.90 7.17 3.92
CA HIS A 601 31.64 8.37 4.28
C HIS A 601 32.96 8.45 3.51
N ASP A 602 33.24 9.59 2.89
CA ASP A 602 34.51 9.86 2.19
C ASP A 602 34.95 8.74 1.23
N GLY A 603 34.01 8.22 0.45
CA GLY A 603 34.28 7.24 -0.61
C GLY A 603 34.36 5.77 -0.16
N ALA A 604 34.02 5.46 1.11
CA ALA A 604 33.99 4.09 1.61
C ALA A 604 32.94 3.88 2.72
N PHE A 605 32.67 2.61 3.05
CA PHE A 605 31.84 2.22 4.19
C PHE A 605 32.59 2.35 5.52
N GLN A 606 32.81 3.59 5.97
CA GLN A 606 33.64 3.96 7.12
C GLN A 606 33.01 5.06 7.97
N GLY A 607 33.73 5.54 8.98
CA GLY A 607 33.28 6.60 9.88
C GLY A 607 32.43 6.11 11.06
N PRO A 608 32.01 7.04 11.95
CA PRO A 608 31.32 6.70 13.20
C PRO A 608 30.05 5.86 13.03
N VAL A 609 29.20 6.15 12.03
CA VAL A 609 27.93 5.44 11.82
C VAL A 609 28.18 4.00 11.37
N SER A 610 29.08 3.81 10.39
CA SER A 610 29.52 2.48 9.96
C SER A 610 30.11 1.66 11.12
N ARG A 611 30.99 2.28 11.92
CA ARG A 611 31.62 1.62 13.09
C ARG A 611 30.59 1.25 14.16
N LEU A 612 29.65 2.15 14.45
CA LEU A 612 28.58 1.94 15.42
C LEU A 612 27.76 0.70 15.06
N LEU A 613 27.28 0.65 13.81
CA LEU A 613 26.47 -0.47 13.34
C LEU A 613 27.29 -1.77 13.31
N GLU A 614 28.57 -1.72 12.92
CA GLU A 614 29.43 -2.90 12.91
C GLU A 614 29.56 -3.53 14.30
N ASN A 615 29.83 -2.71 15.33
CA ASN A 615 29.96 -3.19 16.70
C ASN A 615 28.67 -3.89 17.16
N VAL A 616 27.50 -3.29 16.90
CA VAL A 616 26.18 -3.85 17.24
C VAL A 616 25.93 -5.17 16.52
N VAL A 617 26.06 -5.19 15.19
CA VAL A 617 25.73 -6.36 14.37
C VAL A 617 26.66 -7.53 14.70
N ARG A 618 27.97 -7.29 14.85
CA ARG A 618 28.91 -8.37 15.20
C ARG A 618 28.63 -8.95 16.58
N ARG A 619 28.32 -8.12 17.58
CA ARG A 619 27.94 -8.59 18.91
C ARG A 619 26.64 -9.39 18.90
N PHE A 620 25.61 -8.90 18.22
CA PHE A 620 24.30 -9.56 18.15
C PHE A 620 24.36 -10.87 17.36
N ALA A 621 25.14 -10.91 16.29
CA ALA A 621 25.45 -12.13 15.55
C ALA A 621 26.41 -13.08 16.31
N GLY A 622 26.98 -12.63 17.43
CA GLY A 622 28.08 -13.21 18.19
C GLY A 622 29.26 -13.65 17.33
N LEU A 623 29.64 -12.74 16.45
CA LEU A 623 30.88 -12.73 15.68
C LEU A 623 32.00 -11.95 16.39
N ASP A 624 31.68 -11.32 17.53
CA ASP A 624 32.67 -10.69 18.40
C ASP A 624 33.63 -11.76 18.97
N GLN A 625 34.93 -11.51 18.83
CA GLN A 625 35.98 -12.45 19.24
C GLN A 625 36.43 -12.28 20.69
N GLU A 626 35.88 -11.31 21.44
CA GLU A 626 36.25 -11.08 22.83
C GLU A 626 35.17 -11.53 23.83
N PRO A 627 35.56 -12.05 25.01
CA PRO A 627 34.61 -12.45 26.04
C PRO A 627 33.72 -11.28 26.46
N VAL A 628 32.45 -11.58 26.75
CA VAL A 628 31.56 -10.66 27.45
C VAL A 628 32.16 -10.44 28.85
N ALA A 629 32.58 -9.21 29.14
CA ALA A 629 33.09 -8.81 30.46
C ALA A 629 31.97 -8.83 31.51
#